data_AF-A0AAN6BYB5-F1
#
_entry.id   AF-A0AAN6BYB5-F1
#
_cell.length_a   1.000
_cell.length_b   1.000
_cell.length_c   1.000
_cell.angle_alpha   90.00
_cell.angle_beta   90.00
_cell.angle_gamma   90.00
#
_symmetry.space_group_name_H-M   'P 1'
#
loop_
_entity.id
_entity.type
_entity.pdbx_description
1 polymer ?
#
loop_
_entity_poly.entity_id
_entity_poly.type
_entity_poly.pdbx_seq_one_letter_code
_entity_poly.pdbx_strand_id
1 'polypeptide(L)'
;MSLFVLAETPAGYGLFKATDKKMLKNEELAAELGRPEKVVEMHSTMSFFTDIERSQTCYDAKDTPTNTALPHRLKLKKFVKFDSAATALEEAASLKEGKVPELLSQLLDDLKSEKKASIAVADMKLGTAISNLPDLNISPVSGSNTMDLFRGIRGQMANLIPGLLEENFDRMALGLSHSMSRHKLKFSADKVDSMIIQAIKLLDDLDKELNVYAMRTKEWYGWHFPEMAKILNDNLAYARVILAVGMRTNIADCDLSEILPEEIEASMKAAAEISMGTEITEEDLENIKLLADQVIVYSNYRTQLSSYLESRMRAIAPNLTALVGYLVGARLIAHAGSLISLAKAPGSTVQILGAEKALFRALKTKHDTPKYGLIYHSSLIGQATGRNKGKIARMLSAKAALGLRVDALGDVEDDADEEERAILGLSNRIKLENHLRKLEGKPLLPKGANVTPSGEIVGAGQFTVKETRRYNGDADGVADEETNEATPAKKIKKAKKLIEEVDEEMKDASDDDSDDAATPAKPKKLSEADYERLAEEAGISVKKFKRKYERGDVELNADGTPKVVSKKELKKLRKAAEAAEKATATPTKSQPAEETEGKKKRKHDSDDEATPKKEKKQKKKKRHSEA
;
A
#
# COMPACT_ATOMS: atom_id res chain seq x y z
N MET A 1 -13.49 -12.68 65.75
CA MET A 1 -12.95 -12.21 64.46
C MET A 1 -13.89 -12.72 63.40
N SER A 2 -14.62 -11.79 62.80
CA SER A 2 -15.46 -12.01 61.64
C SER A 2 -14.56 -12.25 60.42
N LEU A 3 -14.89 -13.26 59.62
CA LEU A 3 -14.27 -13.51 58.33
C LEU A 3 -15.20 -12.99 57.24
N PHE A 4 -14.72 -12.02 56.48
CA PHE A 4 -15.38 -11.51 55.27
C PHE A 4 -14.73 -12.10 54.04
N VAL A 5 -15.51 -12.32 52.99
CA VAL A 5 -15.03 -12.78 51.69
C VAL A 5 -15.47 -11.76 50.65
N LEU A 6 -14.50 -11.20 49.93
CA LEU A 6 -14.74 -10.27 48.84
C LEU A 6 -14.79 -11.05 47.52
N ALA A 7 -15.97 -11.15 46.92
CA ALA A 7 -16.15 -11.76 45.62
C ALA A 7 -16.34 -10.70 44.53
N GLU A 8 -15.48 -10.74 43.53
CA GLU A 8 -15.59 -9.92 42.33
C GLU A 8 -16.41 -10.68 41.29
N THR A 9 -17.45 -10.02 40.77
CA THR A 9 -18.32 -10.59 39.73
C THR A 9 -18.44 -9.62 38.56
N PRO A 10 -18.79 -10.10 37.36
CA PRO A 10 -19.07 -9.22 36.22
C PRO A 10 -20.22 -8.24 36.45
N ALA A 11 -21.08 -8.52 37.45
CA ALA A 11 -22.23 -7.70 37.80
C ALA A 11 -21.93 -6.68 38.93
N GLY A 12 -20.84 -6.84 39.67
CA GLY A 12 -20.56 -6.05 40.86
C GLY A 12 -19.71 -6.76 41.92
N TYR A 13 -19.64 -6.14 43.11
CA TYR A 13 -18.92 -6.67 44.27
C TYR A 13 -19.88 -7.33 45.27
N GLY A 14 -19.59 -8.58 45.62
CA GLY A 14 -20.30 -9.31 46.66
C GLY A 14 -19.47 -9.42 47.93
N LEU A 15 -20.00 -8.92 49.05
CA LEU A 15 -19.39 -9.07 50.37
C LEU A 15 -20.14 -10.14 51.16
N PHE A 16 -19.48 -11.26 51.43
CA PHE A 16 -20.04 -12.36 52.19
C PHE A 16 -19.44 -12.42 53.60
N LYS A 17 -20.28 -12.70 54.60
CA LYS A 17 -19.86 -12.96 55.98
C LYS A 17 -19.94 -14.46 56.24
N ALA A 18 -18.81 -15.06 56.61
CA ALA A 18 -18.77 -16.47 57.01
C ALA A 18 -19.36 -16.65 58.42
N THR A 19 -20.11 -17.73 58.62
CA THR A 19 -20.64 -18.12 59.94
C THR A 19 -19.53 -18.58 60.87
N ASP A 20 -18.53 -19.29 60.34
CA ASP A 20 -17.45 -19.90 61.11
C ASP A 20 -16.06 -19.32 60.78
N LYS A 21 -15.27 -19.08 61.84
CA LYS A 21 -13.90 -18.53 61.75
C LYS A 21 -12.90 -19.51 61.12
N LYS A 22 -13.12 -20.82 61.26
CA LYS A 22 -12.19 -21.88 60.83
C LYS A 22 -12.40 -22.37 59.39
N MET A 23 -13.29 -21.73 58.62
CA MET A 23 -13.62 -22.12 57.25
C MET A 23 -12.39 -22.23 56.32
N LEU A 24 -11.38 -21.38 56.51
CA LEU A 24 -10.13 -21.39 55.72
C LEU A 24 -9.11 -22.47 56.15
N LYS A 25 -9.35 -23.19 57.25
CA LYS A 25 -8.47 -24.23 57.80
C LYS A 25 -9.05 -25.64 57.68
N ASN A 26 -10.29 -25.77 57.21
CA ASN A 26 -10.94 -27.07 57.03
C ASN A 26 -10.50 -27.67 55.68
N GLU A 27 -9.63 -28.67 55.72
CA GLU A 27 -9.24 -29.46 54.52
C GLU A 27 -10.44 -30.23 53.93
N GLU A 28 -11.46 -30.52 54.75
CA GLU A 28 -12.72 -31.17 54.33
C GLU A 28 -13.60 -30.27 53.45
N LEU A 29 -13.41 -28.94 53.49
CA LEU A 29 -14.20 -28.00 52.68
C LEU A 29 -13.99 -28.25 51.18
N ALA A 30 -12.77 -28.60 50.78
CA ALA A 30 -12.41 -28.96 49.41
C ALA A 30 -13.02 -30.31 48.97
N ALA A 31 -13.22 -31.24 49.92
CA ALA A 31 -13.86 -32.52 49.67
C ALA A 31 -15.39 -32.38 49.53
N GLU A 32 -16.02 -31.50 50.33
CA GLU A 32 -17.46 -31.18 50.26
C GLU A 32 -17.81 -30.34 49.01
N LEU A 33 -16.94 -29.41 48.61
CA LEU A 33 -17.13 -28.51 47.45
C LEU A 33 -16.94 -29.18 46.08
N GLY A 34 -16.55 -30.46 46.06
CA GLY A 34 -16.52 -31.31 44.88
C GLY A 34 -15.14 -31.40 44.21
N ARG A 35 -14.56 -32.62 44.23
CA ARG A 35 -13.44 -32.99 43.35
C ARG A 35 -13.87 -32.88 41.88
N PRO A 36 -12.99 -32.41 40.97
CA PRO A 36 -13.29 -32.26 39.55
C PRO A 36 -13.65 -33.58 38.82
N GLU A 37 -13.27 -34.73 39.36
CA GLU A 37 -13.44 -36.04 38.72
C GLU A 37 -14.92 -36.45 38.55
N LYS A 38 -15.79 -36.12 39.52
CA LYS A 38 -17.23 -36.49 39.46
C LYS A 38 -18.03 -35.71 38.40
N VAL A 39 -17.59 -34.50 38.05
CA VAL A 39 -18.27 -33.68 37.01
C VAL A 39 -17.90 -34.17 35.61
N VAL A 40 -16.68 -34.69 35.43
CA VAL A 40 -16.23 -35.31 34.18
C VAL A 40 -16.92 -36.66 33.95
N GLU A 41 -17.17 -37.44 34.99
CA GLU A 41 -17.97 -38.68 34.91
C GLU A 41 -19.45 -38.41 34.54
N MET A 42 -20.04 -37.33 35.04
CA MET A 42 -21.42 -36.94 34.69
C MET A 42 -21.55 -36.47 33.23
N HIS A 43 -20.53 -35.80 32.68
CA HIS A 43 -20.55 -35.38 31.28
C HIS A 43 -20.34 -36.55 30.30
N SER A 44 -19.52 -37.54 30.69
CA SER A 44 -19.29 -38.78 29.92
C SER A 44 -20.55 -39.65 29.85
N THR A 45 -21.32 -39.71 30.93
CA THR A 45 -22.57 -40.49 31.01
C THR A 45 -23.74 -39.81 30.29
N MET A 46 -23.81 -38.47 30.25
CA MET A 46 -24.83 -37.75 29.47
C MET A 46 -24.66 -37.85 27.95
N SER A 47 -23.43 -38.05 27.45
CA SER A 47 -23.19 -38.25 26.00
C SER A 47 -23.64 -39.62 25.46
N PHE A 48 -24.03 -40.57 26.32
CA PHE A 48 -24.46 -41.92 25.93
C PHE A 48 -25.98 -42.12 25.92
N PHE A 49 -26.76 -41.14 26.37
CA PHE A 49 -28.23 -41.20 26.43
C PHE A 49 -28.86 -40.03 25.67
N THR A 50 -28.51 -39.90 24.39
CA THR A 50 -29.35 -39.17 23.42
C THR A 50 -30.10 -40.21 22.61
N ASP A 51 -31.34 -40.45 23.02
CA ASP A 51 -32.47 -40.97 22.24
C ASP A 51 -33.27 -41.99 23.06
N ILE A 52 -34.58 -41.74 23.12
CA ILE A 52 -35.67 -42.62 23.59
C ILE A 52 -36.15 -42.37 25.04
N GLU A 53 -37.41 -41.90 25.09
CA GLU A 53 -38.38 -42.00 26.19
C GLU A 53 -38.27 -41.05 27.39
N ARG A 54 -38.80 -39.85 27.17
CA ARG A 54 -39.23 -38.91 28.21
C ARG A 54 -40.67 -39.21 28.62
N SER A 55 -40.91 -40.34 29.30
CA SER A 55 -42.16 -40.53 30.06
C SER A 55 -42.04 -41.64 31.11
N GLN A 56 -42.28 -41.25 32.36
CA GLN A 56 -42.71 -42.13 33.45
C GLN A 56 -41.74 -43.27 33.81
N THR A 57 -40.73 -42.97 34.61
CA THR A 57 -40.42 -43.84 35.76
C THR A 57 -39.81 -43.02 36.89
N CYS A 58 -40.30 -43.34 38.07
CA CYS A 58 -40.02 -42.75 39.35
C CYS A 58 -38.58 -43.08 39.75
N TYR A 59 -37.77 -42.06 40.03
CA TYR A 59 -36.57 -42.22 40.85
C TYR A 59 -36.73 -41.36 42.09
N ASP A 60 -36.73 -42.03 43.23
CA ASP A 60 -36.74 -41.43 44.55
C ASP A 60 -35.68 -40.33 44.67
N ALA A 61 -36.17 -39.13 44.95
CA ALA A 61 -35.40 -37.91 45.13
C ALA A 61 -34.61 -37.92 46.46
N LYS A 62 -33.61 -38.80 46.59
CA LYS A 62 -32.71 -38.78 47.76
C LYS A 62 -31.21 -38.79 47.49
N ASP A 63 -30.73 -39.05 46.27
CA ASP A 63 -29.28 -39.11 46.00
C ASP A 63 -28.86 -38.32 44.75
N THR A 64 -29.18 -37.02 44.73
CA THR A 64 -28.31 -36.05 44.04
C THR A 64 -27.50 -35.35 45.13
N PRO A 65 -26.16 -35.26 45.05
CA PRO A 65 -25.38 -34.47 45.99
C PRO A 65 -25.67 -33.00 45.69
N THR A 66 -26.82 -32.53 46.16
CA THR A 66 -27.16 -31.13 46.19
C THR A 66 -26.13 -30.48 47.10
N ASN A 67 -25.27 -29.70 46.48
CA ASN A 67 -24.15 -28.99 47.10
C ASN A 67 -24.69 -27.82 47.96
N THR A 68 -25.77 -28.01 48.72
CA THR A 68 -26.55 -26.98 49.44
C THR A 68 -25.87 -26.44 50.70
N ALA A 69 -24.63 -26.84 51.00
CA ALA A 69 -23.96 -26.51 52.25
C ALA A 69 -23.40 -25.07 52.32
N LEU A 70 -22.98 -24.47 51.19
CA LEU A 70 -22.38 -23.14 51.17
C LEU A 70 -23.33 -21.98 51.53
N PRO A 71 -24.56 -21.86 50.98
CA PRO A 71 -25.46 -20.75 51.31
C PRO A 71 -25.86 -20.72 52.80
N HIS A 72 -25.75 -21.84 53.52
CA HIS A 72 -25.94 -21.88 54.97
C HIS A 72 -24.73 -21.38 55.76
N ARG A 73 -23.51 -21.52 55.22
CA ARG A 73 -22.23 -21.13 55.87
C ARG A 73 -21.75 -19.72 55.46
N LEU A 74 -22.18 -19.22 54.31
CA LEU A 74 -21.88 -17.88 53.80
C LEU A 74 -23.18 -17.08 53.64
N LYS A 75 -23.31 -16.00 54.40
CA LYS A 75 -24.45 -15.07 54.27
C LYS A 75 -23.99 -13.81 53.55
N LEU A 76 -24.73 -13.38 52.53
CA LEU A 76 -24.51 -12.10 51.87
C LEU A 76 -24.70 -10.96 52.87
N LYS A 77 -23.67 -10.12 53.06
CA LYS A 77 -23.75 -8.91 53.90
C LYS A 77 -24.20 -7.72 53.06
N LYS A 78 -23.58 -7.52 51.89
CA LYS A 78 -23.91 -6.44 50.95
C LYS A 78 -23.50 -6.85 49.54
N PHE A 79 -24.32 -6.46 48.56
CA PHE A 79 -23.99 -6.58 47.14
C PHE A 79 -24.04 -5.18 46.54
N VAL A 80 -22.96 -4.75 45.89
CA VAL A 80 -22.89 -3.49 45.16
C VAL A 80 -22.87 -3.83 43.68
N LYS A 81 -23.94 -3.46 42.98
CA LYS A 81 -24.09 -3.70 41.55
C LYS A 81 -23.40 -2.59 40.76
N PHE A 82 -22.85 -2.92 39.60
CA PHE A 82 -22.42 -1.91 38.64
C PHE A 82 -23.62 -1.31 37.90
N ASP A 83 -23.67 0.02 37.84
CA ASP A 83 -24.76 0.74 37.19
C ASP A 83 -24.64 0.72 35.65
N SER A 84 -23.41 0.74 35.14
CA SER A 84 -23.13 0.77 33.69
C SER A 84 -21.98 -0.15 33.28
N ALA A 85 -21.92 -0.49 31.99
CA ALA A 85 -20.80 -1.24 31.42
C ALA A 85 -19.48 -0.43 31.38
N ALA A 86 -19.57 0.91 31.36
CA ALA A 86 -18.40 1.79 31.37
C ALA A 86 -17.72 1.78 32.75
N THR A 87 -18.51 1.98 33.81
CA THR A 87 -18.03 1.86 35.20
C THR A 87 -17.48 0.46 35.46
N ALA A 88 -18.15 -0.60 35.00
CA ALA A 88 -17.65 -1.97 35.14
C ALA A 88 -16.28 -2.19 34.45
N LEU A 89 -16.01 -1.49 33.34
CA LEU A 89 -14.73 -1.57 32.64
C LEU A 89 -13.62 -0.84 33.40
N GLU A 90 -13.88 0.35 33.91
CA GLU A 90 -12.92 1.15 34.69
C GLU A 90 -12.52 0.43 35.99
N GLU A 91 -13.53 -0.13 36.67
CA GLU A 91 -13.36 -0.95 37.87
C GLU A 91 -12.54 -2.22 37.55
N ALA A 92 -12.86 -2.93 36.46
CA ALA A 92 -12.11 -4.11 36.02
C ALA A 92 -10.67 -3.78 35.57
N ALA A 93 -10.44 -2.63 34.95
CA ALA A 93 -9.11 -2.16 34.57
C ALA A 93 -8.26 -1.85 35.80
N SER A 94 -8.85 -1.17 36.79
CA SER A 94 -8.20 -0.84 38.07
C SER A 94 -7.85 -2.09 38.88
N LEU A 95 -8.77 -3.06 38.94
CA LEU A 95 -8.54 -4.37 39.56
C LEU A 95 -7.38 -5.12 38.89
N LYS A 96 -7.31 -5.10 37.56
CA LYS A 96 -6.21 -5.72 36.80
C LYS A 96 -4.85 -5.10 37.13
N GLU A 97 -4.81 -3.79 37.39
CA GLU A 97 -3.61 -3.09 37.86
C GLU A 97 -3.32 -3.32 39.35
N GLY A 98 -4.24 -3.95 40.09
CA GLY A 98 -4.14 -4.18 41.52
C GLY A 98 -4.40 -2.91 42.35
N LYS A 99 -5.02 -1.88 41.75
CA LYS A 99 -5.47 -0.67 42.46
C LYS A 99 -6.85 -0.92 43.03
N VAL A 100 -7.16 -0.29 44.17
CA VAL A 100 -8.50 -0.33 44.77
C VAL A 100 -9.36 0.75 44.10
N PRO A 101 -10.41 0.37 43.36
CA PRO A 101 -11.29 1.34 42.72
C PRO A 101 -12.33 1.95 43.68
N GLU A 102 -13.02 3.00 43.26
CA GLU A 102 -13.87 3.83 44.11
C GLU A 102 -15.12 3.10 44.63
N LEU A 103 -15.77 2.26 43.81
CA LEU A 103 -16.89 1.46 44.28
C LEU A 103 -16.46 0.43 45.34
N LEU A 104 -15.24 -0.11 45.20
CA LEU A 104 -14.68 -1.01 46.20
C LEU A 104 -14.33 -0.28 47.49
N SER A 105 -13.79 0.94 47.43
CA SER A 105 -13.50 1.72 48.65
C SER A 105 -14.78 2.06 49.43
N GLN A 106 -15.86 2.43 48.74
CA GLN A 106 -17.18 2.64 49.34
C GLN A 106 -17.74 1.36 50.00
N LEU A 107 -17.52 0.19 49.39
CA LEU A 107 -17.91 -1.09 49.99
C LEU A 107 -17.10 -1.39 51.26
N LEU A 108 -15.80 -1.04 51.27
CA LEU A 108 -14.90 -1.29 52.39
C LEU A 108 -15.15 -0.33 53.57
N ASP A 109 -15.72 0.85 53.34
CA ASP A 109 -16.10 1.79 54.41
C ASP A 109 -17.11 1.17 55.40
N ASP A 110 -18.03 0.33 54.92
CA ASP A 110 -18.99 -0.41 55.76
C ASP A 110 -18.33 -1.45 56.69
N LEU A 111 -17.05 -1.75 56.48
CA LEU A 111 -16.28 -2.68 57.30
C LEU A 111 -15.43 -1.97 58.38
N LYS A 112 -15.33 -0.62 58.34
CA LYS A 112 -14.54 0.17 59.30
C LYS A 112 -15.02 0.02 60.75
N SER A 113 -16.29 -0.31 60.99
CA SER A 113 -16.86 -0.48 62.33
C SER A 113 -16.34 -1.72 63.08
N GLU A 114 -15.75 -2.70 62.39
CA GLU A 114 -15.35 -3.99 62.97
C GLU A 114 -13.85 -4.04 63.31
N LYS A 115 -13.51 -3.76 64.58
CA LYS A 115 -12.12 -3.57 65.06
C LYS A 115 -11.17 -4.80 64.98
N LYS A 116 -11.66 -6.00 64.63
CA LYS A 116 -10.87 -7.26 64.51
C LYS A 116 -11.47 -8.20 63.47
N ALA A 117 -11.50 -7.77 62.21
CA ALA A 117 -11.98 -8.57 61.08
C ALA A 117 -10.84 -8.99 60.13
N SER A 118 -11.00 -10.13 59.47
CA SER A 118 -10.12 -10.59 58.39
C SER A 118 -10.90 -10.65 57.07
N ILE A 119 -10.31 -10.19 55.96
CA ILE A 119 -10.94 -10.22 54.64
C ILE A 119 -10.21 -11.21 53.73
N ALA A 120 -10.93 -12.18 53.16
CA ALA A 120 -10.41 -13.10 52.17
C ALA A 120 -10.53 -12.45 50.78
N VAL A 121 -9.40 -12.38 50.07
CA VAL A 121 -9.28 -11.80 48.72
C VAL A 121 -8.56 -12.81 47.84
N ALA A 122 -9.02 -13.00 46.60
CA ALA A 122 -8.47 -13.98 45.68
C ALA A 122 -7.06 -13.59 45.19
N ASP A 123 -6.87 -12.33 44.80
CA ASP A 123 -5.61 -11.82 44.30
C ASP A 123 -4.73 -11.22 45.40
N MET A 124 -3.46 -11.62 45.40
CA MET A 124 -2.47 -11.15 46.37
C MET A 124 -2.13 -9.66 46.20
N LYS A 125 -2.09 -9.18 44.94
CA LYS A 125 -1.83 -7.74 44.64
C LYS A 125 -2.94 -6.86 45.19
N LEU A 126 -4.19 -7.24 44.98
CA LEU A 126 -5.33 -6.53 45.54
C LEU A 126 -5.33 -6.61 47.08
N GLY A 127 -5.00 -7.78 47.65
CA GLY A 127 -4.81 -7.93 49.09
C GLY A 127 -3.77 -6.96 49.66
N THR A 128 -2.62 -6.81 49.01
CA THR A 128 -1.61 -5.81 49.43
C THR A 128 -2.10 -4.37 49.28
N ALA A 129 -2.83 -4.06 48.21
CA ALA A 129 -3.38 -2.73 47.99
C ALA A 129 -4.42 -2.34 49.05
N ILE A 130 -5.29 -3.28 49.44
CA ILE A 130 -6.27 -3.09 50.51
C ILE A 130 -5.56 -2.91 51.87
N SER A 131 -4.46 -3.64 52.12
CA SER A 131 -3.66 -3.49 53.34
C SER A 131 -3.01 -2.11 53.48
N ASN A 132 -2.72 -1.44 52.36
CA ASN A 132 -2.06 -0.14 52.33
C ASN A 132 -3.05 1.03 52.50
N LEU A 133 -4.35 0.77 52.62
CA LEU A 133 -5.35 1.82 52.81
C LEU A 133 -5.27 2.40 54.24
N PRO A 134 -5.17 3.74 54.40
CA PRO A 134 -4.84 4.39 55.67
C PRO A 134 -5.94 4.28 56.75
N ASP A 135 -7.17 3.91 56.38
CA ASP A 135 -8.32 3.88 57.29
C ASP A 135 -8.82 2.46 57.64
N LEU A 136 -8.18 1.40 57.14
CA LEU A 136 -8.70 0.03 57.21
C LEU A 136 -7.83 -0.86 58.11
N ASN A 137 -8.22 -1.06 59.37
CA ASN A 137 -7.55 -1.98 60.32
C ASN A 137 -7.99 -3.45 60.12
N ILE A 138 -7.98 -3.94 58.88
CA ILE A 138 -8.41 -5.29 58.51
C ILE A 138 -7.20 -6.04 57.94
N SER A 139 -6.98 -7.28 58.38
CA SER A 139 -5.91 -8.12 57.81
C SER A 139 -6.43 -8.86 56.57
N PRO A 140 -5.93 -8.57 55.35
CA PRO A 140 -6.25 -9.35 54.17
C PRO A 140 -5.58 -10.72 54.21
N VAL A 141 -6.33 -11.75 53.86
CA VAL A 141 -5.87 -13.14 53.75
C VAL A 141 -6.03 -13.55 52.29
N SER A 142 -4.92 -13.69 51.59
CA SER A 142 -4.86 -14.14 50.20
C SER A 142 -3.92 -15.35 50.11
N GLY A 143 -4.35 -16.44 49.47
CA GLY A 143 -3.52 -17.64 49.33
C GLY A 143 -4.27 -18.86 48.79
N SER A 144 -3.55 -19.97 48.57
CA SER A 144 -4.10 -21.23 48.01
C SER A 144 -5.34 -21.74 48.76
N ASN A 145 -5.34 -21.61 50.09
CA ASN A 145 -6.41 -22.11 50.96
C ASN A 145 -7.73 -21.33 50.80
N THR A 146 -7.70 -20.17 50.13
CA THR A 146 -8.91 -19.38 49.81
C THR A 146 -9.50 -19.73 48.44
N MET A 147 -8.76 -20.42 47.56
CA MET A 147 -9.19 -20.65 46.17
C MET A 147 -10.37 -21.61 46.08
N ASP A 148 -10.44 -22.64 46.92
CA ASP A 148 -11.58 -23.56 46.97
C ASP A 148 -12.86 -22.84 47.41
N LEU A 149 -12.75 -21.90 48.34
CA LEU A 149 -13.84 -21.05 48.77
C LEU A 149 -14.36 -20.18 47.61
N PHE A 150 -13.46 -19.54 46.85
CA PHE A 150 -13.85 -18.77 45.67
C PHE A 150 -14.44 -19.62 44.55
N ARG A 151 -13.96 -20.87 44.38
CA ARG A 151 -14.53 -21.83 43.43
C ARG A 151 -15.96 -22.20 43.80
N GLY A 152 -16.21 -22.48 45.08
CA GLY A 152 -17.54 -22.75 45.62
C GLY A 152 -18.50 -21.58 45.46
N ILE A 153 -18.02 -20.36 45.74
CA ILE A 153 -18.80 -19.13 45.55
C ILE A 153 -19.18 -18.96 44.08
N ARG A 154 -18.23 -19.11 43.15
CA ARG A 154 -18.49 -18.99 41.69
C ARG A 154 -19.48 -20.03 41.18
N GLY A 155 -19.38 -21.28 41.64
CA GLY A 155 -20.31 -22.35 41.26
C GLY A 155 -21.74 -22.18 41.78
N GLN A 156 -21.96 -21.30 42.76
CA GLN A 156 -23.27 -21.09 43.39
C GLN A 156 -23.71 -19.62 43.44
N MET A 157 -23.16 -18.76 42.55
CA MET A 157 -23.44 -17.32 42.57
C MET A 157 -24.93 -16.99 42.49
N ALA A 158 -25.68 -17.70 41.65
CA ALA A 158 -27.12 -17.50 41.47
C ALA A 158 -27.93 -17.77 42.75
N ASN A 159 -27.46 -18.69 43.60
CA ASN A 159 -28.11 -19.01 44.88
C ASN A 159 -27.64 -18.09 46.02
N LEU A 160 -26.44 -17.52 45.92
CA LEU A 160 -25.83 -16.65 46.94
C LEU A 160 -26.33 -15.21 46.89
N ILE A 161 -26.77 -14.74 45.71
CA ILE A 161 -27.27 -13.37 45.51
C ILE A 161 -28.76 -13.41 45.15
N PRO A 162 -29.67 -13.12 46.10
CA PRO A 162 -31.10 -13.16 45.82
C PRO A 162 -31.49 -12.05 44.84
N GLY A 163 -32.24 -12.40 43.79
CA GLY A 163 -32.78 -11.45 42.80
C GLY A 163 -31.96 -11.30 41.52
N LEU A 164 -30.80 -11.97 41.38
CA LEU A 164 -30.08 -12.08 40.12
C LEU A 164 -30.19 -13.50 39.54
N LEU A 165 -30.87 -13.61 38.40
CA LEU A 165 -30.92 -14.84 37.61
C LEU A 165 -29.57 -15.12 36.93
N GLU A 166 -29.26 -16.39 36.72
CA GLU A 166 -28.02 -16.86 36.07
C GLU A 166 -27.84 -16.27 34.66
N GLU A 167 -28.91 -16.19 33.86
CA GLU A 167 -28.88 -15.60 32.52
C GLU A 167 -28.40 -14.13 32.49
N ASN A 168 -28.67 -13.38 33.57
CA ASN A 168 -28.25 -11.99 33.66
C ASN A 168 -26.75 -11.87 33.92
N PHE A 169 -26.15 -12.83 34.63
CA PHE A 169 -24.70 -12.87 34.84
C PHE A 169 -23.94 -13.11 33.54
N ASP A 170 -24.41 -14.05 32.72
CA ASP A 170 -23.77 -14.36 31.44
C ASP A 170 -23.84 -13.18 30.47
N ARG A 171 -24.98 -12.48 30.42
CA ARG A 171 -25.12 -11.26 29.60
C ARG A 171 -24.22 -10.13 30.07
N MET A 172 -24.08 -9.93 31.39
CA MET A 172 -23.16 -8.94 31.95
C MET A 172 -21.70 -9.32 31.71
N ALA A 173 -21.34 -10.60 31.83
CA ALA A 173 -20.02 -11.13 31.51
C ALA A 173 -19.67 -10.96 30.02
N LEU A 174 -20.62 -11.23 29.12
CA LEU A 174 -20.48 -10.98 27.69
C LEU A 174 -20.28 -9.47 27.41
N GLY A 175 -21.08 -8.61 28.04
CA GLY A 175 -20.97 -7.15 27.88
C GLY A 175 -19.62 -6.60 28.34
N LEU A 176 -19.14 -7.03 29.51
CA LEU A 176 -17.85 -6.64 30.07
C LEU A 176 -16.70 -7.20 29.21
N SER A 177 -16.78 -8.46 28.77
CA SER A 177 -15.73 -9.06 27.94
C SER A 177 -15.62 -8.39 26.56
N HIS A 178 -16.74 -8.04 25.93
CA HIS A 178 -16.74 -7.24 24.71
C HIS A 178 -16.15 -5.86 24.94
N SER A 179 -16.51 -5.18 26.03
CA SER A 179 -16.02 -3.83 26.32
C SER A 179 -14.52 -3.85 26.64
N MET A 180 -14.04 -4.81 27.44
CA MET A 180 -12.61 -5.00 27.73
C MET A 180 -11.81 -5.39 26.50
N SER A 181 -12.36 -6.25 25.64
CA SER A 181 -11.74 -6.60 24.36
C SER A 181 -11.68 -5.39 23.45
N ARG A 182 -12.75 -4.58 23.36
CA ARG A 182 -12.76 -3.32 22.62
C ARG A 182 -11.76 -2.32 23.19
N HIS A 183 -11.59 -2.21 24.50
CA HIS A 183 -10.60 -1.31 25.08
C HIS A 183 -9.18 -1.72 24.71
N LYS A 184 -8.87 -3.03 24.76
CA LYS A 184 -7.59 -3.55 24.25
C LYS A 184 -7.43 -3.38 22.74
N LEU A 185 -8.51 -3.54 21.98
CA LEU A 185 -8.53 -3.44 20.52
C LEU A 185 -8.80 -2.02 20.00
N LYS A 186 -9.11 -1.03 20.84
CA LYS A 186 -9.33 0.37 20.42
C LYS A 186 -8.05 0.95 19.81
N PHE A 187 -6.92 0.32 20.10
CA PHE A 187 -5.62 0.53 19.48
C PHE A 187 -5.39 -0.23 18.15
N SER A 188 -6.28 -1.13 17.72
CA SER A 188 -6.09 -1.86 16.45
C SER A 188 -6.49 -0.98 15.26
N ALA A 189 -5.51 -0.62 14.42
CA ALA A 189 -5.69 0.17 13.20
C ALA A 189 -6.60 -0.50 12.14
N ASP A 190 -6.81 -1.82 12.23
CA ASP A 190 -7.48 -2.68 11.24
C ASP A 190 -8.95 -2.37 10.95
N LYS A 191 -9.63 -1.57 11.77
CA LYS A 191 -11.04 -1.17 11.52
C LYS A 191 -11.17 0.23 10.93
N VAL A 192 -10.11 1.03 10.95
CA VAL A 192 -10.16 2.42 10.49
C VAL A 192 -9.96 2.50 8.97
N ASP A 193 -9.25 1.53 8.36
CA ASP A 193 -8.99 1.47 6.92
C ASP A 193 -10.25 1.18 6.08
N SER A 194 -11.24 0.47 6.63
CA SER A 194 -12.53 0.22 5.97
C SER A 194 -13.26 1.54 5.61
N MET A 195 -13.17 2.56 6.47
CA MET A 195 -13.79 3.86 6.20
C MET A 195 -13.16 4.56 4.99
N ILE A 196 -11.84 4.42 4.80
CA ILE A 196 -11.12 4.97 3.65
C ILE A 196 -11.62 4.32 2.35
N ILE A 197 -11.82 3.00 2.36
CA ILE A 197 -12.29 2.25 1.20
C ILE A 197 -13.70 2.70 0.79
N GLN A 198 -14.58 2.94 1.76
CA GLN A 198 -15.92 3.46 1.47
C GLN A 198 -15.87 4.90 0.97
N ALA A 199 -15.05 5.75 1.59
CA ALA A 199 -14.92 7.16 1.21
C ALA A 199 -14.40 7.33 -0.23
N ILE A 200 -13.40 6.55 -0.66
CA ILE A 200 -12.87 6.66 -2.04
C ILE A 200 -13.85 6.12 -3.08
N LYS A 201 -14.58 5.03 -2.78
CA LYS A 201 -15.64 4.53 -3.66
C LYS A 201 -16.75 5.55 -3.83
N LEU A 202 -17.21 6.14 -2.72
CA LEU A 202 -18.19 7.22 -2.75
C LEU A 202 -17.68 8.44 -3.54
N LEU A 203 -16.40 8.79 -3.41
CA LEU A 203 -15.81 9.88 -4.18
C LEU A 203 -15.83 9.61 -5.69
N ASP A 204 -15.46 8.39 -6.12
CA ASP A 204 -15.48 7.99 -7.53
C ASP A 204 -16.94 7.92 -8.08
N ASP A 205 -17.91 7.47 -7.26
CA ASP A 205 -19.33 7.46 -7.61
C ASP A 205 -19.90 8.88 -7.73
N LEU A 206 -19.59 9.77 -6.77
CA LEU A 206 -19.98 11.17 -6.79
C LEU A 206 -19.42 11.89 -8.03
N ASP A 207 -18.16 11.67 -8.40
CA ASP A 207 -17.57 12.31 -9.58
C ASP A 207 -18.32 11.89 -10.88
N LYS A 208 -18.77 10.64 -10.95
CA LYS A 208 -19.57 10.15 -12.09
C LYS A 208 -20.97 10.75 -12.10
N GLU A 209 -21.66 10.73 -10.96
CA GLU A 209 -23.02 11.26 -10.83
C GLU A 209 -23.06 12.78 -11.04
N LEU A 210 -22.12 13.52 -10.45
CA LEU A 210 -21.96 14.96 -10.64
C LEU A 210 -21.82 15.30 -12.12
N ASN A 211 -21.01 14.55 -12.87
CA ASN A 211 -20.88 14.79 -14.30
C ASN A 211 -22.18 14.49 -15.07
N VAL A 212 -22.92 13.45 -14.70
CA VAL A 212 -24.22 13.14 -15.32
C VAL A 212 -25.24 14.24 -15.02
N TYR A 213 -25.35 14.70 -13.77
CA TYR A 213 -26.24 15.79 -13.38
C TYR A 213 -25.86 17.12 -14.01
N ALA A 214 -24.56 17.42 -14.11
CA ALA A 214 -24.07 18.62 -14.78
C ALA A 214 -24.41 18.63 -16.28
N MET A 215 -24.17 17.52 -16.98
CA MET A 215 -24.54 17.40 -18.40
C MET A 215 -26.06 17.49 -18.59
N ARG A 216 -26.84 16.89 -17.69
CA ARG A 216 -28.31 17.02 -17.72
C ARG A 216 -28.77 18.46 -17.51
N THR A 217 -28.14 19.19 -16.59
CA THR A 217 -28.44 20.62 -16.35
C THR A 217 -28.11 21.47 -17.58
N LYS A 218 -26.99 21.18 -18.26
CA LYS A 218 -26.60 21.84 -19.52
C LYS A 218 -27.57 21.56 -20.67
N GLU A 219 -28.03 20.32 -20.81
CA GLU A 219 -29.02 19.97 -21.82
C GLU A 219 -30.39 20.60 -21.53
N TRP A 220 -30.79 20.66 -20.26
CA TRP A 220 -32.09 21.19 -19.86
C TRP A 220 -32.15 22.71 -20.02
N TYR A 221 -31.19 23.45 -19.46
CA TYR A 221 -31.11 24.90 -19.63
C TYR A 221 -30.69 25.31 -21.05
N GLY A 222 -30.04 24.41 -21.79
CA GLY A 222 -29.68 24.62 -23.19
C GLY A 222 -30.86 24.86 -24.14
N TRP A 223 -32.09 24.49 -23.77
CA TRP A 223 -33.30 24.90 -24.49
C TRP A 223 -33.53 26.41 -24.40
N HIS A 224 -33.26 27.00 -23.23
CA HIS A 224 -33.42 28.43 -22.98
C HIS A 224 -32.22 29.26 -23.42
N PHE A 225 -31.00 28.78 -23.19
CA PHE A 225 -29.78 29.51 -23.56
C PHE A 225 -28.68 28.53 -24.04
N PRO A 226 -28.71 28.09 -25.31
CA PRO A 226 -27.80 27.08 -25.84
C PRO A 226 -26.36 27.56 -25.99
N GLU A 227 -26.14 28.85 -26.22
CA GLU A 227 -24.81 29.43 -26.42
C GLU A 227 -23.96 29.40 -25.14
N MET A 228 -24.61 29.47 -23.96
CA MET A 228 -23.93 29.42 -22.66
C MET A 228 -23.11 28.14 -22.48
N ALA A 229 -23.61 27.00 -22.95
CA ALA A 229 -22.91 25.73 -22.81
C ALA A 229 -21.63 25.64 -23.65
N LYS A 230 -21.50 26.47 -24.70
CA LYS A 230 -20.30 26.56 -25.54
C LYS A 230 -19.28 27.56 -24.97
N ILE A 231 -19.76 28.62 -24.32
CA ILE A 231 -18.92 29.64 -23.69
C ILE A 231 -18.36 29.09 -22.37
N LEU A 232 -19.19 28.45 -21.56
CA LEU A 232 -18.82 27.91 -20.24
C LEU A 232 -18.59 26.40 -20.29
N ASN A 233 -17.31 26.03 -20.32
CA ASN A 233 -16.89 24.63 -20.21
C ASN A 233 -17.04 24.10 -18.78
N ASP A 234 -16.81 24.92 -17.75
CA ASP A 234 -16.92 24.50 -16.37
C ASP A 234 -18.37 24.25 -15.96
N ASN A 235 -18.62 23.08 -15.38
CA ASN A 235 -19.93 22.62 -14.96
C ASN A 235 -20.42 23.32 -13.69
N LEU A 236 -19.49 23.64 -12.78
CA LEU A 236 -19.81 24.28 -11.51
C LEU A 236 -20.17 25.74 -11.74
N ALA A 237 -19.33 26.48 -12.48
CA ALA A 237 -19.64 27.84 -12.90
C ALA A 237 -20.98 27.93 -13.65
N TYR A 238 -21.26 26.97 -14.55
CA TYR A 238 -22.53 26.91 -15.28
C TYR A 238 -23.76 26.82 -14.34
N ALA A 239 -23.71 25.97 -13.32
CA ALA A 239 -24.78 25.85 -12.33
C ALA A 239 -24.95 27.14 -11.49
N ARG A 240 -23.85 27.79 -11.10
CA ARG A 240 -23.89 29.05 -10.35
C ARG A 240 -24.49 30.20 -11.16
N VAL A 241 -24.17 30.28 -12.45
CA VAL A 241 -24.74 31.29 -13.36
C VAL A 241 -26.25 31.10 -13.49
N ILE A 242 -26.74 29.86 -13.64
CA ILE A 242 -28.19 29.60 -13.70
C ILE A 242 -28.91 30.09 -12.45
N LEU A 243 -28.32 29.89 -11.27
CA LEU A 243 -28.89 30.37 -10.01
C LEU A 243 -28.92 31.90 -9.91
N ALA A 244 -27.82 32.57 -10.29
CA ALA A 244 -27.70 34.03 -10.19
C ALA A 244 -28.59 34.76 -11.21
N VAL A 245 -28.62 34.27 -12.45
CA VAL A 245 -29.32 34.92 -13.57
C VAL A 245 -30.80 34.54 -13.64
N GLY A 246 -31.09 33.24 -13.61
CA GLY A 246 -32.41 32.71 -13.96
C GLY A 246 -32.74 32.85 -15.45
N MET A 247 -33.50 33.88 -15.83
CA MET A 247 -33.93 34.09 -17.23
C MET A 247 -32.92 34.92 -18.00
N ARG A 248 -32.90 34.73 -19.33
CA ARG A 248 -32.01 35.46 -20.24
C ARG A 248 -32.23 36.97 -20.22
N THR A 249 -33.46 37.43 -19.97
CA THR A 249 -33.81 38.86 -19.85
C THR A 249 -33.03 39.54 -18.72
N ASN A 250 -32.74 38.81 -17.65
CA ASN A 250 -32.10 39.36 -16.46
C ASN A 250 -30.56 39.37 -16.59
N ILE A 251 -30.00 38.75 -17.63
CA ILE A 251 -28.54 38.67 -17.84
C ILE A 251 -27.92 40.07 -17.99
N ALA A 252 -28.63 41.01 -18.62
CA ALA A 252 -28.10 42.36 -18.85
C ALA A 252 -27.87 43.12 -17.52
N ASP A 253 -28.78 42.93 -16.57
CA ASP A 253 -28.80 43.66 -15.29
C ASP A 253 -28.00 42.95 -14.18
N CYS A 254 -27.78 41.64 -14.29
CA CYS A 254 -27.05 40.87 -13.28
C CYS A 254 -25.53 41.09 -13.36
N ASP A 255 -24.91 41.21 -12.19
CA ASP A 255 -23.46 41.16 -11.99
C ASP A 255 -23.01 39.71 -11.77
N LEU A 256 -22.05 39.25 -12.57
CA LEU A 256 -21.52 37.87 -12.53
C LEU A 256 -20.04 37.82 -12.14
N SER A 257 -19.46 38.94 -11.71
CA SER A 257 -18.05 39.09 -11.37
C SER A 257 -17.56 38.13 -10.27
N GLU A 258 -18.44 37.71 -9.36
CA GLU A 258 -18.10 36.73 -8.30
C GLU A 258 -17.89 35.31 -8.84
N ILE A 259 -18.50 34.98 -9.98
CA ILE A 259 -18.56 33.62 -10.52
C ILE A 259 -17.61 33.46 -11.71
N LEU A 260 -17.48 34.51 -12.54
CA LEU A 260 -16.77 34.46 -13.81
C LEU A 260 -15.81 35.64 -14.00
N PRO A 261 -14.72 35.45 -14.75
CA PRO A 261 -13.90 36.55 -15.24
C PRO A 261 -14.67 37.46 -16.21
N GLU A 262 -14.33 38.76 -16.19
CA GLU A 262 -14.98 39.82 -16.97
C GLU A 262 -15.02 39.55 -18.49
N GLU A 263 -13.96 38.96 -19.05
CA GLU A 263 -13.91 38.60 -20.48
C GLU A 263 -15.01 37.60 -20.88
N ILE A 264 -15.25 36.61 -20.02
CA ILE A 264 -16.25 35.56 -20.25
C ILE A 264 -17.65 36.13 -20.00
N GLU A 265 -17.81 36.97 -18.99
CA GLU A 265 -19.07 37.67 -18.69
C GLU A 265 -19.54 38.54 -19.86
N ALA A 266 -18.66 39.38 -20.42
CA ALA A 266 -18.99 40.23 -21.56
C ALA A 266 -19.43 39.41 -22.78
N SER A 267 -18.72 38.30 -23.06
CA SER A 267 -19.09 37.38 -24.15
C SER A 267 -20.46 36.71 -23.91
N MET A 268 -20.80 36.44 -22.66
CA MET A 268 -22.08 35.85 -22.29
C MET A 268 -23.23 36.86 -22.43
N LYS A 269 -23.03 38.11 -21.99
CA LYS A 269 -24.02 39.20 -22.14
C LYS A 269 -24.31 39.46 -23.62
N ALA A 270 -23.27 39.55 -24.45
CA ALA A 270 -23.44 39.67 -25.90
C ALA A 270 -24.17 38.46 -26.53
N ALA A 271 -23.87 37.24 -26.07
CA ALA A 271 -24.55 36.03 -26.54
C ALA A 271 -26.01 35.95 -26.08
N ALA A 272 -26.34 36.52 -24.92
CA ALA A 272 -27.70 36.55 -24.39
C ALA A 272 -28.63 37.42 -25.25
N GLU A 273 -28.14 38.56 -25.76
CA GLU A 273 -28.90 39.45 -26.64
C GLU A 273 -29.22 38.81 -28.00
N ILE A 274 -28.31 37.98 -28.52
CA ILE A 274 -28.40 37.39 -29.88
C ILE A 274 -28.89 35.92 -29.82
N SER A 275 -29.19 35.40 -28.63
CA SER A 275 -29.44 33.96 -28.41
C SER A 275 -30.64 33.43 -29.21
N MET A 276 -30.48 32.22 -29.75
CA MET A 276 -31.53 31.49 -30.46
C MET A 276 -32.42 30.64 -29.55
N GLY A 277 -32.21 30.67 -28.22
CA GLY A 277 -32.95 29.84 -27.28
C GLY A 277 -34.43 30.22 -27.16
N THR A 278 -35.27 29.27 -26.76
CA THR A 278 -36.71 29.50 -26.56
C THR A 278 -36.98 30.11 -25.19
N GLU A 279 -38.06 30.87 -25.05
CA GLU A 279 -38.54 31.30 -23.72
C GLU A 279 -39.12 30.11 -22.96
N ILE A 280 -38.89 30.07 -21.65
CA ILE A 280 -39.35 29.00 -20.75
C ILE A 280 -40.29 29.59 -19.70
N THR A 281 -41.11 28.75 -19.10
CA THR A 281 -42.01 29.17 -18.02
C THR A 281 -41.25 29.35 -16.71
N GLU A 282 -41.82 30.13 -15.78
CA GLU A 282 -41.25 30.30 -14.43
C GLU A 282 -41.22 28.97 -13.65
N GLU A 283 -42.24 28.13 -13.79
CA GLU A 283 -42.31 26.80 -13.17
C GLU A 283 -41.19 25.88 -13.65
N ASP A 284 -40.89 25.89 -14.96
CA ASP A 284 -39.77 25.11 -15.52
C ASP A 284 -38.42 25.66 -15.04
N LEU A 285 -38.29 26.98 -14.96
CA LEU A 285 -37.07 27.64 -14.48
C LEU A 285 -36.79 27.30 -13.02
N GLU A 286 -37.80 27.26 -12.15
CA GLU A 286 -37.64 26.86 -10.75
C GLU A 286 -37.08 25.44 -10.63
N ASN A 287 -37.59 24.49 -11.41
CA ASN A 287 -37.08 23.13 -11.44
C ASN A 287 -35.63 23.04 -11.92
N ILE A 288 -35.26 23.83 -12.94
CA ILE A 288 -33.89 23.92 -13.43
C ILE A 288 -32.95 24.52 -12.37
N LYS A 289 -33.40 25.57 -11.68
CA LYS A 289 -32.65 26.18 -10.56
C LYS A 289 -32.44 25.20 -9.42
N LEU A 290 -33.47 24.45 -9.04
CA LEU A 290 -33.36 23.41 -8.01
C LEU A 290 -32.31 22.35 -8.40
N LEU A 291 -32.30 21.89 -9.65
CA LEU A 291 -31.29 20.95 -10.13
C LEU A 291 -29.87 21.57 -10.10
N ALA A 292 -29.73 22.83 -10.51
CA ALA A 292 -28.46 23.54 -10.46
C ALA A 292 -27.94 23.69 -9.02
N ASP A 293 -28.82 23.97 -8.06
CA ASP A 293 -28.49 24.00 -6.63
C ASP A 293 -28.02 22.63 -6.13
N GLN A 294 -28.70 21.55 -6.49
CA GLN A 294 -28.26 20.19 -6.15
C GLN A 294 -26.84 19.90 -6.67
N VAL A 295 -26.51 20.31 -7.91
CA VAL A 295 -25.15 20.14 -8.46
C VAL A 295 -24.10 20.89 -7.63
N ILE A 296 -24.43 22.10 -7.15
CA ILE A 296 -23.53 22.87 -6.29
C ILE A 296 -23.36 22.22 -4.92
N VAL A 297 -24.45 21.77 -4.30
CA VAL A 297 -24.41 21.05 -3.01
C VAL A 297 -23.57 19.78 -3.13
N TYR A 298 -23.76 18.98 -4.20
CA TYR A 298 -22.94 17.80 -4.45
C TYR A 298 -21.46 18.14 -4.68
N SER A 299 -21.15 19.23 -5.38
CA SER A 299 -19.77 19.67 -5.60
C SER A 299 -19.10 20.10 -4.29
N ASN A 300 -19.82 20.80 -3.42
CA ASN A 300 -19.34 21.19 -2.10
C ASN A 300 -19.12 19.96 -1.20
N TYR A 301 -20.07 19.02 -1.19
CA TYR A 301 -19.94 17.76 -0.45
C TYR A 301 -18.75 16.93 -0.95
N ARG A 302 -18.54 16.87 -2.27
CA ARG A 302 -17.38 16.20 -2.88
C ARG A 302 -16.05 16.82 -2.43
N THR A 303 -15.99 18.15 -2.28
CA THR A 303 -14.82 18.85 -1.75
C THR A 303 -14.60 18.53 -0.28
N GLN A 304 -15.66 18.56 0.54
CA GLN A 304 -15.61 18.19 1.96
C GLN A 304 -15.17 16.74 2.16
N LEU A 305 -15.69 15.80 1.35
CA LEU A 305 -15.32 14.39 1.38
C LEU A 305 -13.85 14.19 1.01
N SER A 306 -13.33 14.96 0.06
CA SER A 306 -11.90 14.95 -0.29
C SER A 306 -11.02 15.42 0.87
N SER A 307 -11.39 16.51 1.56
CA SER A 307 -10.66 16.98 2.75
C SER A 307 -10.75 15.99 3.91
N TYR A 308 -11.91 15.35 4.11
CA TYR A 308 -12.08 14.26 5.07
C TYR A 308 -11.14 13.09 4.74
N LEU A 309 -11.11 12.63 3.48
CA LEU A 309 -10.23 11.55 3.03
C LEU A 309 -8.76 11.90 3.24
N GLU A 310 -8.36 13.14 2.99
CA GLU A 310 -6.99 13.61 3.21
C GLU A 310 -6.60 13.54 4.70
N SER A 311 -7.43 14.08 5.60
CA SER A 311 -7.18 14.02 7.05
C SER A 311 -7.10 12.58 7.56
N ARG A 312 -8.00 11.71 7.11
CA ARG A 312 -8.02 10.29 7.49
C ARG A 312 -6.81 9.54 6.97
N MET A 313 -6.38 9.81 5.74
CA MET A 313 -5.21 9.15 5.18
C MET A 313 -3.93 9.56 5.90
N ARG A 314 -3.78 10.84 6.26
CA ARG A 314 -2.63 11.30 7.05
C ARG A 314 -2.57 10.63 8.43
N ALA A 315 -3.72 10.43 9.07
CA ALA A 315 -3.80 9.74 10.36
C ALA A 315 -3.47 8.24 10.28
N ILE A 316 -3.88 7.54 9.20
CA ILE A 316 -3.69 6.09 9.07
C ILE A 316 -2.36 5.72 8.41
N ALA A 317 -1.99 6.39 7.32
CA ALA A 317 -0.82 6.05 6.50
C ALA A 317 -0.05 7.32 6.12
N PRO A 318 0.65 7.96 7.09
CA PRO A 318 1.39 9.19 6.85
C PRO A 318 2.56 8.99 5.87
N ASN A 319 3.32 7.88 5.96
CA ASN A 319 4.46 7.65 5.08
C ASN A 319 4.03 7.38 3.63
N LEU A 320 2.95 6.62 3.42
CA LEU A 320 2.38 6.42 2.10
C LEU A 320 1.87 7.73 1.50
N THR A 321 1.16 8.54 2.29
CA THR A 321 0.63 9.85 1.87
C THR A 321 1.74 10.78 1.43
N ALA A 322 2.83 10.86 2.20
CA ALA A 322 3.99 11.67 1.86
C ALA A 322 4.63 11.23 0.53
N LEU A 323 4.63 9.93 0.21
CA LEU A 323 5.26 9.41 -1.00
C LEU A 323 4.39 9.56 -2.26
N VAL A 324 3.16 9.05 -2.24
CA VAL A 324 2.30 8.97 -3.45
C VAL A 324 1.16 9.98 -3.47
N GLY A 325 0.82 10.59 -2.34
CA GLY A 325 -0.36 11.45 -2.14
C GLY A 325 -1.58 10.67 -1.66
N TYR A 326 -2.51 11.37 -0.99
CA TYR A 326 -3.66 10.73 -0.34
C TYR A 326 -4.61 10.04 -1.32
N LEU A 327 -4.88 10.63 -2.48
CA LEU A 327 -5.84 10.09 -3.46
C LEU A 327 -5.34 8.77 -4.08
N VAL A 328 -4.05 8.73 -4.46
CA VAL A 328 -3.43 7.52 -5.01
C VAL A 328 -3.29 6.47 -3.92
N GLY A 329 -2.88 6.86 -2.70
CA GLY A 329 -2.83 5.96 -1.54
C GLY A 329 -4.17 5.31 -1.24
N ALA A 330 -5.26 6.08 -1.25
CA ALA A 330 -6.61 5.59 -1.02
C ALA A 330 -7.04 4.56 -2.06
N ARG A 331 -6.75 4.82 -3.35
CA ARG A 331 -7.04 3.87 -4.43
C ARG A 331 -6.23 2.59 -4.31
N LEU A 332 -4.97 2.66 -3.88
CA LEU A 332 -4.15 1.47 -3.64
C LEU A 332 -4.74 0.61 -2.50
N ILE A 333 -5.14 1.24 -1.39
CA ILE A 333 -5.77 0.53 -0.25
C ILE A 333 -7.11 -0.09 -0.67
N ALA A 334 -7.95 0.66 -1.39
CA ALA A 334 -9.24 0.16 -1.86
C ALA A 334 -9.13 -1.00 -2.84
N HIS A 335 -8.11 -1.00 -3.71
CA HIS A 335 -7.86 -2.11 -4.62
C HIS A 335 -7.36 -3.36 -3.87
N ALA A 336 -6.48 -3.20 -2.88
CA ALA A 336 -5.98 -4.31 -2.06
C ALA A 336 -6.98 -4.83 -1.00
N GLY A 337 -8.00 -4.03 -0.66
CA GLY A 337 -9.08 -4.37 0.27
C GLY A 337 -8.80 -4.09 1.75
N SER A 338 -7.55 -3.94 2.15
CA SER A 338 -7.13 -3.52 3.50
C SER A 338 -5.67 -3.02 3.46
N LEU A 339 -5.30 -2.16 4.40
CA LEU A 339 -3.94 -1.65 4.55
C LEU A 339 -2.93 -2.79 4.77
N ILE A 340 -3.25 -3.78 5.61
CA ILE A 340 -2.40 -4.94 5.89
C ILE A 340 -2.22 -5.82 4.65
N SER A 341 -3.28 -6.01 3.87
CA SER A 341 -3.23 -6.76 2.61
C SER A 341 -2.27 -6.09 1.62
N LEU A 342 -2.35 -4.76 1.50
CA LEU A 342 -1.42 -3.99 0.67
C LEU A 342 0.03 -4.08 1.20
N ALA A 343 0.24 -4.05 2.51
CA ALA A 343 1.58 -4.14 3.12
C ALA A 343 2.28 -5.48 2.85
N LYS A 344 1.50 -6.57 2.74
CA LYS A 344 1.98 -7.90 2.35
C LYS A 344 2.40 -7.98 0.89
N ALA A 345 1.87 -7.11 0.02
CA ALA A 345 2.24 -7.08 -1.38
C ALA A 345 3.71 -6.65 -1.58
N PRO A 346 4.45 -7.23 -2.55
CA PRO A 346 5.78 -6.75 -2.90
C PRO A 346 5.69 -5.44 -3.71
N GLY A 347 6.78 -4.66 -3.71
CA GLY A 347 6.83 -3.38 -4.44
C GLY A 347 6.59 -3.51 -5.95
N SER A 348 6.91 -4.65 -6.56
CA SER A 348 6.60 -4.94 -7.97
C SER A 348 5.10 -5.10 -8.23
N THR A 349 4.36 -5.71 -7.30
CA THR A 349 2.90 -5.79 -7.38
C THR A 349 2.28 -4.41 -7.19
N VAL A 350 2.74 -3.65 -6.20
CA VAL A 350 2.30 -2.26 -5.94
C VAL A 350 2.51 -1.37 -7.18
N GLN A 351 3.59 -1.58 -7.93
CA GLN A 351 3.88 -0.84 -9.17
C GLN A 351 2.82 -1.01 -10.27
N ILE A 352 2.30 -2.22 -10.43
CA ILE A 352 1.39 -2.61 -11.53
C ILE A 352 -0.06 -2.78 -11.08
N LEU A 353 -0.36 -2.46 -9.82
CA LEU A 353 -1.69 -2.58 -9.22
C LEU A 353 -2.71 -1.72 -9.99
N GLY A 354 -3.86 -2.31 -10.31
CA GLY A 354 -4.92 -1.72 -11.15
C GLY A 354 -4.73 -1.86 -12.66
N ALA A 355 -3.57 -2.36 -13.13
CA ALA A 355 -3.34 -2.72 -14.52
C ALA A 355 -3.42 -4.24 -14.77
N GLU A 356 -4.08 -5.00 -13.89
CA GLU A 356 -4.12 -6.48 -13.94
C GLU A 356 -4.63 -7.01 -15.28
N LYS A 357 -5.68 -6.39 -15.84
CA LYS A 357 -6.25 -6.82 -17.13
C LYS A 357 -5.23 -6.76 -18.26
N ALA A 358 -4.43 -5.70 -18.32
CA ALA A 358 -3.38 -5.54 -19.32
C ALA A 358 -2.18 -6.47 -19.02
N LEU A 359 -1.82 -6.62 -17.75
CA LEU A 359 -0.75 -7.50 -17.29
C LEU A 359 -1.02 -8.97 -17.65
N PHE A 360 -2.18 -9.50 -17.27
CA PHE A 360 -2.53 -10.90 -17.53
C PHE A 360 -2.73 -11.18 -19.02
N ARG A 361 -3.23 -10.20 -19.78
CA ARG A 361 -3.27 -10.31 -21.24
C ARG A 361 -1.87 -10.43 -21.82
N ALA A 362 -0.95 -9.53 -21.44
CA ALA A 362 0.43 -9.54 -21.93
C ALA A 362 1.17 -10.83 -21.55
N LEU A 363 1.01 -11.32 -20.32
CA LEU A 363 1.62 -12.58 -19.88
C LEU A 363 1.10 -13.78 -20.67
N LYS A 364 -0.21 -13.85 -20.93
CA LYS A 364 -0.81 -14.92 -21.74
C LYS A 364 -0.31 -14.90 -23.19
N THR A 365 -0.18 -13.72 -23.78
CA THR A 365 0.25 -13.55 -25.18
C THR A 365 1.77 -13.39 -25.34
N LYS A 366 2.55 -13.47 -24.25
CA LYS A 366 4.00 -13.19 -24.22
C LYS A 366 4.38 -11.83 -24.83
N HIS A 367 3.54 -10.83 -24.60
CA HIS A 367 3.80 -9.44 -24.98
C HIS A 367 4.43 -8.68 -23.80
N ASP A 368 4.97 -7.49 -24.05
CA ASP A 368 5.48 -6.59 -23.02
C ASP A 368 4.40 -6.25 -21.97
N THR A 369 4.76 -6.38 -20.70
CA THR A 369 3.89 -6.09 -19.56
C THR A 369 3.76 -4.58 -19.32
N PRO A 370 2.65 -4.12 -18.73
CA PRO A 370 2.49 -2.72 -18.34
C PRO A 370 3.54 -2.33 -17.30
N LYS A 371 4.07 -1.11 -17.42
CA LYS A 371 5.15 -0.58 -16.54
C LYS A 371 4.64 0.10 -15.28
N TYR A 372 3.36 0.44 -15.24
CA TYR A 372 2.71 1.19 -14.17
C TYR A 372 1.22 0.85 -14.15
N GLY A 373 0.61 0.94 -12.97
CA GLY A 373 -0.84 0.90 -12.76
C GLY A 373 -1.34 2.19 -12.15
N LEU A 374 -2.02 2.11 -11.02
CA LEU A 374 -2.62 3.26 -10.30
C LEU A 374 -1.60 4.32 -9.89
N ILE A 375 -0.35 3.91 -9.62
CA ILE A 375 0.73 4.83 -9.21
C ILE A 375 1.09 5.83 -10.31
N TYR A 376 0.70 5.60 -11.56
CA TYR A 376 0.94 6.54 -12.68
C TYR A 376 0.47 7.97 -12.40
N HIS A 377 -0.62 8.13 -11.65
CA HIS A 377 -1.20 9.42 -11.29
C HIS A 377 -0.51 10.10 -10.09
N SER A 378 0.57 9.52 -9.55
CA SER A 378 1.37 10.17 -8.50
C SER A 378 2.15 11.37 -9.05
N SER A 379 2.34 12.39 -8.20
CA SER A 379 3.04 13.63 -8.59
C SER A 379 4.46 13.38 -9.10
N LEU A 380 5.21 12.48 -8.44
CA LEU A 380 6.60 12.15 -8.76
C LEU A 380 6.76 11.52 -10.15
N ILE A 381 5.82 10.66 -10.55
CA ILE A 381 5.84 10.04 -11.89
C ILE A 381 5.35 11.03 -12.94
N GLY A 382 4.39 11.90 -12.59
CA GLY A 382 3.89 12.95 -13.47
C GLY A 382 4.99 13.91 -13.95
N GLN A 383 5.96 14.21 -13.07
CA GLN A 383 7.11 15.08 -13.37
C GLN A 383 8.16 14.44 -14.29
N ALA A 384 8.29 13.12 -14.29
CA ALA A 384 9.30 12.43 -15.10
C ALA A 384 8.87 12.33 -16.57
N THR A 385 9.83 12.24 -17.51
CA THR A 385 9.51 12.15 -18.95
C THR A 385 9.85 10.78 -19.55
N GLY A 386 9.06 10.36 -20.54
CA GLY A 386 9.32 9.18 -21.38
C GLY A 386 9.77 7.90 -20.63
N ARG A 387 11.01 7.48 -20.87
CA ARG A 387 11.61 6.26 -20.28
C ARG A 387 11.89 6.39 -18.78
N ASN A 388 12.09 7.61 -18.27
CA ASN A 388 12.38 7.85 -16.86
C ASN A 388 11.15 7.60 -15.98
N LYS A 389 9.93 7.80 -16.50
CA LYS A 389 8.68 7.43 -15.80
C LYS A 389 8.70 6.01 -15.27
N GLY A 390 9.14 5.05 -16.09
CA GLY A 390 9.20 3.64 -15.69
C GLY A 390 10.28 3.34 -14.64
N LYS A 391 11.40 4.07 -14.67
CA LYS A 391 12.47 3.93 -13.68
C LYS A 391 12.01 4.46 -12.32
N ILE A 392 11.42 5.66 -12.32
CA ILE A 392 10.88 6.31 -11.12
C ILE A 392 9.72 5.52 -10.55
N ALA A 393 8.81 5.01 -11.40
CA ALA A 393 7.70 4.15 -10.95
C ALA A 393 8.19 2.95 -10.13
N ARG A 394 9.25 2.28 -10.60
CA ARG A 394 9.83 1.14 -9.88
C ARG A 394 10.41 1.54 -8.53
N MET A 395 11.18 2.62 -8.48
CA MET A 395 11.80 3.10 -7.24
C MET A 395 10.76 3.63 -6.25
N LEU A 396 9.78 4.39 -6.73
CA LEU A 396 8.66 4.90 -5.94
C LEU A 396 7.86 3.75 -5.34
N SER A 397 7.52 2.72 -6.12
CA SER A 397 6.76 1.57 -5.62
C SER A 397 7.53 0.77 -4.57
N ALA A 398 8.85 0.64 -4.74
CA ALA A 398 9.72 0.00 -3.74
C ALA A 398 9.76 0.79 -2.43
N LYS A 399 9.87 2.13 -2.49
CA LYS A 399 9.85 2.99 -1.30
C LYS A 399 8.46 3.10 -0.68
N ALA A 400 7.41 3.11 -1.48
CA ALA A 400 6.02 3.08 -1.03
C ALA A 400 5.71 1.78 -0.29
N ALA A 401 6.18 0.63 -0.77
CA ALA A 401 6.02 -0.64 -0.06
C ALA A 401 6.75 -0.67 1.29
N LEU A 402 7.91 -0.01 1.41
CA LEU A 402 8.60 0.14 2.69
C LEU A 402 7.82 1.06 3.63
N GLY A 403 7.43 2.24 3.17
CA GLY A 403 6.64 3.19 3.97
C GLY A 403 5.31 2.60 4.44
N LEU A 404 4.62 1.88 3.57
CA LEU A 404 3.37 1.19 3.88
C LEU A 404 3.51 0.12 4.95
N ARG A 405 4.60 -0.65 4.95
CA ARG A 405 4.84 -1.67 5.99
C ARG A 405 5.11 -1.04 7.34
N VAL A 406 5.78 0.12 7.36
CA VAL A 406 5.96 0.89 8.59
C VAL A 406 4.64 1.50 9.05
N ASP A 407 3.83 2.04 8.15
CA ASP A 407 2.50 2.55 8.50
C ASP A 407 1.56 1.45 9.03
N ALA A 408 1.64 0.23 8.49
CA ALA A 408 0.72 -0.86 8.85
C ALA A 408 1.17 -1.72 10.04
N LEU A 409 2.48 -1.86 10.27
CA LEU A 409 3.06 -2.74 11.28
C LEU A 409 3.96 -2.02 12.28
N GLY A 410 4.22 -0.73 12.08
CA GLY A 410 4.98 0.08 13.01
C GLY A 410 4.19 0.24 14.30
N ASP A 411 4.81 -0.14 15.41
CA ASP A 411 4.30 0.20 16.73
C ASP A 411 4.71 1.64 17.00
N VAL A 412 3.73 2.54 17.02
CA VAL A 412 3.96 3.97 17.21
C VAL A 412 3.51 4.29 18.62
N GLU A 413 4.41 4.87 19.43
CA GLU A 413 4.05 5.43 20.73
C GLU A 413 2.97 6.50 20.51
N ASP A 414 1.89 6.46 21.30
CA ASP A 414 0.72 7.31 21.09
C ASP A 414 1.04 8.81 21.11
N ASP A 415 2.13 9.20 21.77
CA ASP A 415 2.61 10.57 21.93
C ASP A 415 3.53 11.08 20.80
N ALA A 416 3.86 10.26 19.79
CA ALA A 416 4.74 10.67 18.70
C ALA A 416 4.06 11.64 17.73
N ASP A 417 4.72 12.77 17.46
CA ASP A 417 4.27 13.83 16.56
C ASP A 417 4.01 13.30 15.12
N GLU A 418 3.05 13.89 14.40
CA GLU A 418 2.71 13.49 13.02
C GLU A 418 3.92 13.54 12.07
N GLU A 419 4.82 14.51 12.29
CA GLU A 419 6.04 14.65 11.50
C GLU A 419 6.98 13.46 11.72
N GLU A 420 7.12 13.00 12.97
CA GLU A 420 7.94 11.84 13.34
C GLU A 420 7.43 10.56 12.69
N ARG A 421 6.10 10.37 12.70
CA ARG A 421 5.43 9.25 12.03
C ARG A 421 5.69 9.26 10.52
N ALA A 422 5.85 10.44 9.91
CA ALA A 422 6.06 10.63 8.47
C ALA A 422 7.54 10.71 8.02
N ILE A 423 8.52 10.66 8.95
CA ILE A 423 9.95 10.86 8.64
C ILE A 423 10.43 9.93 7.52
N LEU A 424 10.00 8.66 7.54
CA LEU A 424 10.43 7.68 6.55
C LEU A 424 9.90 8.04 5.15
N GLY A 425 8.65 8.47 5.05
CA GLY A 425 8.02 8.92 3.82
C GLY A 425 8.71 10.15 3.26
N LEU A 426 8.92 11.17 4.10
CA LEU A 426 9.57 12.43 3.72
C LEU A 426 11.02 12.23 3.26
N SER A 427 11.81 11.48 4.05
CA SER A 427 13.21 11.21 3.71
C SER A 427 13.36 10.41 2.41
N ASN A 428 12.48 9.43 2.17
CA ASN A 428 12.45 8.68 0.92
C ASN A 428 11.96 9.54 -0.25
N ARG A 429 11.00 10.45 -0.03
CA ARG A 429 10.55 11.40 -1.05
C ARG A 429 11.70 12.29 -1.52
N ILE A 430 12.44 12.90 -0.59
CA ILE A 430 13.62 13.74 -0.90
C ILE A 430 14.66 12.95 -1.71
N LYS A 431 14.94 11.69 -1.32
CA LYS A 431 15.86 10.81 -2.06
C LYS A 431 15.38 10.57 -3.50
N LEU A 432 14.08 10.33 -3.70
CA LEU A 432 13.50 10.10 -5.02
C LEU A 432 13.48 11.36 -5.88
N GLU A 433 13.18 12.52 -5.30
CA GLU A 433 13.21 13.81 -6.01
C GLU A 433 14.64 14.17 -6.47
N ASN A 434 15.64 13.97 -5.59
CA ASN A 434 17.03 14.16 -5.96
C ASN A 434 17.47 13.19 -7.07
N HIS A 435 16.99 11.95 -7.05
CA HIS A 435 17.28 10.99 -8.10
C HIS A 435 16.56 11.34 -9.41
N LEU A 436 15.32 11.81 -9.35
CA LEU A 436 14.57 12.30 -10.51
C LEU A 436 15.32 13.47 -11.19
N ARG A 437 15.78 14.45 -10.42
CA ARG A 437 16.59 15.57 -10.91
C ARG A 437 17.85 15.07 -11.62
N LYS A 438 18.54 14.06 -11.08
CA LYS A 438 19.71 13.44 -11.72
C LYS A 438 19.37 12.70 -13.03
N LEU A 439 18.19 12.09 -13.12
CA LEU A 439 17.76 11.36 -14.32
C LEU A 439 17.31 12.28 -15.45
N GLU A 440 16.56 13.33 -15.14
CA GLU A 440 16.12 14.33 -16.12
C GLU A 440 17.25 15.29 -16.50
N GLY A 441 18.12 15.63 -15.54
CA GLY A 441 19.32 16.47 -15.77
C GLY A 441 20.48 15.74 -16.43
N LYS A 442 20.33 14.46 -16.81
CA LYS A 442 21.38 13.74 -17.52
C LYS A 442 21.55 14.36 -18.91
N PRO A 443 22.73 14.92 -19.25
CA PRO A 443 22.92 15.53 -20.55
C PRO A 443 22.66 14.48 -21.64
N LEU A 444 22.01 14.93 -22.71
CA LEU A 444 21.90 14.12 -23.91
C LEU A 444 23.33 13.75 -24.34
N LEU A 445 23.55 12.48 -24.67
CA LEU A 445 24.84 12.09 -25.23
C LEU A 445 25.10 13.01 -26.43
N PRO A 446 26.29 13.63 -26.56
CA PRO A 446 26.60 14.50 -27.67
C PRO A 446 26.42 13.69 -28.95
N LYS A 447 25.33 13.94 -29.68
CA LYS A 447 25.04 13.29 -30.95
C LYS A 447 25.70 14.11 -32.03
N GLY A 448 26.92 13.71 -32.38
CA GLY A 448 27.67 14.26 -33.49
C GLY A 448 28.80 15.18 -33.05
N ALA A 449 29.83 15.27 -33.89
CA ALA A 449 30.78 16.36 -33.84
C ALA A 449 30.06 17.63 -34.30
N ASN A 450 30.33 18.78 -33.67
CA ASN A 450 29.81 20.04 -34.17
C ASN A 450 30.37 20.24 -35.59
N VAL A 451 29.48 20.37 -36.57
CA VAL A 451 29.86 20.54 -37.98
C VAL A 451 29.65 22.00 -38.35
N THR A 452 30.63 22.63 -39.00
CA THR A 452 30.50 23.97 -39.57
C THR A 452 29.50 23.97 -40.72
N PRO A 453 29.01 25.14 -41.18
CA PRO A 453 28.18 25.23 -42.39
C PRO A 453 28.86 24.65 -43.65
N SER A 454 30.19 24.48 -43.64
CA SER A 454 30.98 23.85 -44.70
C SER A 454 31.04 22.31 -44.63
N GLY A 455 30.42 21.68 -43.64
CA GLY A 455 30.44 20.23 -43.49
C GLY A 455 31.70 19.68 -42.79
N GLU A 456 32.61 20.55 -42.34
CA GLU A 456 33.82 20.17 -41.62
C GLU A 456 33.55 20.08 -40.12
N ILE A 457 34.21 19.14 -39.45
CA ILE A 457 34.18 19.06 -37.99
C ILE A 457 34.85 20.33 -37.45
N VAL A 458 34.22 20.99 -36.48
CA VAL A 458 34.77 22.17 -35.80
C VAL A 458 36.12 21.79 -35.16
N GLY A 459 37.19 22.07 -35.89
CA GLY A 459 38.56 22.09 -35.42
C GLY A 459 39.06 23.52 -35.31
N ALA A 460 40.27 23.72 -34.78
CA ALA A 460 40.93 25.02 -34.84
C ALA A 460 41.03 25.45 -36.32
N GLY A 461 40.43 26.60 -36.66
CA GLY A 461 40.48 27.12 -38.02
C GLY A 461 41.93 27.24 -38.51
N GLN A 462 42.15 27.10 -39.82
CA GLN A 462 43.48 27.30 -40.41
C GLN A 462 44.08 28.60 -39.88
N PHE A 463 45.30 28.52 -39.37
CA PHE A 463 46.02 29.67 -38.84
C PHE A 463 46.27 30.67 -39.96
N THR A 464 45.45 31.72 -40.01
CA THR A 464 45.68 32.88 -40.88
C THR A 464 46.27 34.00 -40.05
N VAL A 465 47.46 34.47 -40.42
CA VAL A 465 48.05 35.67 -39.80
C VAL A 465 47.12 36.85 -40.09
N LYS A 466 46.44 37.37 -39.08
CA LYS A 466 45.71 38.64 -39.20
C LYS A 466 46.74 39.76 -39.27
N GLU A 467 46.80 40.44 -40.40
CA GLU A 467 47.58 41.67 -40.50
C GLU A 467 47.05 42.68 -39.49
N THR A 468 47.91 43.03 -38.53
CA THR A 468 47.65 44.09 -37.54
C THR A 468 48.60 45.23 -37.84
N ARG A 469 48.09 46.45 -37.96
CA ARG A 469 48.93 47.63 -38.09
C ARG A 469 49.65 47.83 -36.75
N ARG A 470 50.97 47.65 -36.74
CA ARG A 470 51.80 47.98 -35.58
C ARG A 470 52.14 49.46 -35.61
N TYR A 471 52.08 50.10 -34.44
CA TYR A 471 52.56 51.47 -34.29
C TYR A 471 54.06 51.53 -34.60
N ASN A 472 54.48 52.52 -35.39
CA ASN A 472 55.89 52.73 -35.69
C ASN A 472 56.52 53.61 -34.62
N GLY A 473 57.25 53.01 -33.69
CA GLY A 473 57.92 53.73 -32.59
C GLY A 473 59.03 54.67 -33.04
N ASP A 474 59.47 54.58 -34.30
CA ASP A 474 60.47 55.50 -34.88
C ASP A 474 59.89 56.89 -35.20
N ALA A 475 58.57 57.07 -35.08
CA ALA A 475 57.88 58.34 -35.34
C ALA A 475 57.73 59.25 -34.10
N ASP A 476 58.17 58.81 -32.92
CA ASP A 476 58.01 59.52 -31.63
C ASP A 476 59.33 60.13 -31.08
N GLY A 477 60.36 60.28 -31.93
CA GLY A 477 61.61 60.94 -31.53
C GLY A 477 61.51 62.47 -31.59
N VAL A 478 61.34 63.12 -30.44
CA VAL A 478 61.61 64.56 -30.27
C VAL A 478 63.12 64.74 -30.05
N ALA A 479 63.74 65.62 -30.83
CA ALA A 479 65.18 65.85 -30.87
C ALA A 479 65.70 66.49 -29.58
N ASP A 480 66.70 65.84 -28.97
CA ASP A 480 67.67 66.47 -28.07
C ASP A 480 69.09 66.04 -28.49
N GLU A 481 70.03 66.96 -28.30
CA GLU A 481 71.27 67.15 -29.04
C GLU A 481 72.35 66.06 -28.93
N GLU A 482 73.21 66.11 -29.93
CA GLU A 482 74.34 65.29 -30.31
C GLU A 482 75.31 64.89 -29.17
N THR A 483 75.81 63.64 -29.21
CA THR A 483 77.27 63.40 -29.27
C THR A 483 77.62 61.94 -29.57
N ASN A 484 78.36 61.80 -30.67
CA ASN A 484 79.43 60.85 -30.98
C ASN A 484 79.19 59.34 -31.09
N GLU A 485 79.43 58.89 -32.33
CA GLU A 485 79.72 57.54 -32.81
C GLU A 485 80.72 56.76 -31.92
N ALA A 486 80.45 55.46 -31.74
CA ALA A 486 81.46 54.41 -31.92
C ALA A 486 80.82 53.02 -32.08
N THR A 487 81.28 52.36 -33.15
CA THR A 487 80.95 51.04 -33.73
C THR A 487 81.17 49.78 -32.84
N PRO A 488 80.72 48.58 -33.30
CA PRO A 488 80.29 47.46 -32.46
C PRO A 488 81.38 46.44 -32.13
N ALA A 489 81.20 45.65 -31.05
CA ALA A 489 82.03 44.48 -30.78
C ALA A 489 81.28 43.33 -30.08
N LYS A 490 81.37 42.15 -30.72
CA LYS A 490 81.06 40.80 -30.25
C LYS A 490 81.64 40.49 -28.85
N LYS A 491 80.90 39.70 -28.05
CA LYS A 491 81.46 38.50 -27.37
C LYS A 491 80.38 37.56 -26.79
N ILE A 492 80.43 36.35 -27.31
CA ILE A 492 79.85 35.08 -26.84
C ILE A 492 80.46 34.69 -25.48
N LYS A 493 79.68 34.06 -24.57
CA LYS A 493 80.00 32.77 -23.91
C LYS A 493 79.03 32.29 -22.81
N LYS A 494 78.60 31.03 -23.00
CA LYS A 494 78.35 29.91 -22.04
C LYS A 494 77.06 29.95 -21.19
N ALA A 495 76.10 29.04 -21.35
CA ALA A 495 76.09 27.55 -21.24
C ALA A 495 75.97 27.01 -19.80
N LYS A 496 74.83 26.35 -19.50
CA LYS A 496 74.54 25.29 -18.49
C LYS A 496 73.01 25.09 -18.48
N LYS A 497 72.39 23.91 -18.49
CA LYS A 497 72.79 22.49 -18.60
C LYS A 497 71.49 21.72 -18.90
N LEU A 498 71.51 20.82 -19.90
CA LEU A 498 70.58 19.69 -20.09
C LEU A 498 71.12 18.46 -19.31
N ILE A 499 70.34 17.36 -19.29
CA ILE A 499 70.63 15.95 -18.90
C ILE A 499 70.12 15.59 -17.48
N GLU A 500 69.41 14.50 -17.16
CA GLU A 500 68.83 13.31 -17.83
C GLU A 500 67.93 12.59 -16.79
N GLU A 501 67.02 11.74 -17.30
CA GLU A 501 66.59 10.41 -16.78
C GLU A 501 65.92 10.20 -15.41
N VAL A 502 65.16 9.08 -15.41
CA VAL A 502 64.72 8.19 -14.33
C VAL A 502 63.31 8.43 -13.79
N ASP A 503 62.34 7.71 -14.37
CA ASP A 503 61.22 7.13 -13.63
C ASP A 503 61.60 5.67 -13.31
N GLU A 504 61.90 5.41 -12.04
CA GLU A 504 62.00 4.06 -11.49
C GLU A 504 60.77 3.75 -10.62
N GLU A 505 60.38 2.48 -10.73
CA GLU A 505 59.36 1.75 -10.01
C GLU A 505 59.59 1.71 -8.49
N MET A 506 58.51 1.43 -7.74
CA MET A 506 58.43 0.52 -6.58
C MET A 506 57.02 0.67 -5.97
N LYS A 507 56.34 -0.32 -5.38
CA LYS A 507 56.24 -1.78 -5.48
C LYS A 507 55.20 -2.19 -4.42
N ASP A 508 54.37 -3.17 -4.75
CA ASP A 508 53.69 -4.18 -3.91
C ASP A 508 52.87 -3.82 -2.64
N ALA A 509 51.63 -4.34 -2.62
CA ALA A 509 51.05 -5.29 -1.64
C ALA A 509 49.55 -5.48 -1.96
N SER A 510 49.10 -6.53 -2.68
CA SER A 510 48.88 -7.95 -2.29
C SER A 510 47.41 -8.26 -1.98
N ASP A 511 46.79 -9.09 -2.85
CA ASP A 511 45.87 -10.24 -2.66
C ASP A 511 44.70 -10.14 -1.65
N ASP A 512 43.51 -10.74 -1.83
CA ASP A 512 43.17 -12.01 -2.49
C ASP A 512 41.63 -12.17 -2.70
N ASP A 513 41.27 -13.17 -3.53
CA ASP A 513 40.03 -13.98 -3.57
C ASP A 513 38.68 -13.40 -4.09
N SER A 514 37.83 -14.08 -4.87
CA SER A 514 37.90 -15.26 -5.77
C SER A 514 36.54 -15.46 -6.48
N ASP A 515 36.57 -16.26 -7.55
CA ASP A 515 35.51 -17.07 -8.19
C ASP A 515 34.42 -16.45 -9.09
N ASP A 516 34.60 -16.62 -10.41
CA ASP A 516 33.49 -16.90 -11.33
C ASP A 516 33.88 -17.97 -12.37
N ALA A 517 33.02 -18.98 -12.52
CA ALA A 517 33.28 -20.22 -13.21
C ALA A 517 32.80 -20.23 -14.69
N ALA A 518 33.71 -20.69 -15.56
CA ALA A 518 33.51 -21.41 -16.82
C ALA A 518 32.73 -20.75 -18.00
N THR A 519 33.49 -20.08 -18.88
CA THR A 519 33.16 -19.92 -20.32
C THR A 519 34.18 -20.67 -21.20
N PRO A 520 33.79 -21.35 -22.29
CA PRO A 520 34.69 -22.17 -23.09
C PRO A 520 35.67 -21.37 -23.97
N ALA A 521 36.84 -21.98 -24.17
CA ALA A 521 38.09 -21.42 -24.70
C ALA A 521 38.04 -20.86 -26.14
N LYS A 522 38.85 -19.81 -26.39
CA LYS A 522 39.13 -19.23 -27.72
C LYS A 522 39.98 -20.18 -28.59
N PRO A 523 39.74 -20.31 -29.91
CA PRO A 523 40.56 -21.13 -30.79
C PRO A 523 41.97 -20.55 -30.99
N LYS A 524 42.99 -21.42 -31.11
CA LYS A 524 44.39 -21.05 -31.44
C LYS A 524 44.45 -20.29 -32.78
N LYS A 525 45.22 -19.20 -32.83
CA LYS A 525 45.46 -18.43 -34.06
C LYS A 525 46.31 -19.25 -35.04
N LEU A 526 45.86 -19.45 -36.29
CA LEU A 526 46.68 -20.00 -37.37
C LEU A 526 47.66 -18.96 -37.94
N SER A 527 48.67 -19.42 -38.68
CA SER A 527 49.64 -18.55 -39.37
C SER A 527 49.00 -17.82 -40.57
N GLU A 528 49.58 -16.71 -41.03
CA GLU A 528 49.01 -15.92 -42.13
C GLU A 528 48.96 -16.69 -43.45
N ALA A 529 49.92 -17.57 -43.71
CA ALA A 529 49.95 -18.43 -44.89
C ALA A 529 48.82 -19.49 -44.90
N ASP A 530 48.46 -20.02 -43.73
CA ASP A 530 47.38 -21.01 -43.62
C ASP A 530 46.00 -20.37 -43.88
N TYR A 531 45.83 -19.09 -43.53
CA TYR A 531 44.59 -18.36 -43.81
C TYR A 531 44.38 -18.11 -45.30
N GLU A 532 45.45 -17.88 -46.07
CA GLU A 532 45.35 -17.68 -47.52
C GLU A 532 44.99 -18.98 -48.23
N ARG A 533 45.67 -20.08 -47.90
CA ARG A 533 45.40 -21.42 -48.49
C ARG A 533 43.97 -21.90 -48.21
N LEU A 534 43.51 -21.78 -46.96
CA LEU A 534 42.16 -22.21 -46.57
C LEU A 534 41.06 -21.26 -47.10
N ALA A 535 41.38 -19.98 -47.32
CA ALA A 535 40.45 -19.04 -47.94
C ALA A 535 40.24 -19.33 -49.43
N GLU A 536 41.31 -19.72 -50.15
CA GLU A 536 41.24 -20.16 -51.55
C GLU A 536 40.45 -21.47 -51.69
N GLU A 537 40.71 -22.47 -50.85
CA GLU A 537 39.95 -23.73 -50.85
C GLU A 537 38.46 -23.51 -50.51
N ALA A 538 38.14 -22.52 -49.68
CA ALA A 538 36.76 -22.12 -49.37
C ALA A 538 36.13 -21.21 -50.43
N GLY A 539 36.88 -20.74 -51.44
CA GLY A 539 36.43 -19.82 -52.49
C GLY A 539 36.01 -18.43 -51.98
N ILE A 540 36.58 -17.94 -50.87
CA ILE A 540 36.21 -16.67 -50.21
C ILE A 540 37.45 -15.79 -50.00
N SER A 541 37.29 -14.45 -50.03
CA SER A 541 38.41 -13.54 -49.76
C SER A 541 39.01 -13.70 -48.34
N VAL A 542 40.33 -13.59 -48.24
CA VAL A 542 41.13 -13.80 -47.01
C VAL A 542 40.61 -13.00 -45.81
N LYS A 543 40.27 -11.71 -46.01
CA LYS A 543 39.68 -10.85 -44.95
C LYS A 543 38.33 -11.36 -44.44
N LYS A 544 37.51 -11.93 -45.33
CA LYS A 544 36.18 -12.46 -44.99
C LYS A 544 36.28 -13.83 -44.33
N PHE A 545 37.27 -14.64 -44.72
CA PHE A 545 37.61 -15.91 -44.08
C PHE A 545 38.15 -15.70 -42.66
N LYS A 546 39.15 -14.83 -42.46
CA LYS A 546 39.73 -14.49 -41.14
C LYS A 546 38.65 -14.03 -40.14
N ARG A 547 37.73 -13.16 -40.59
CA ARG A 547 36.60 -12.68 -39.76
C ARG A 547 35.60 -13.79 -39.41
N LYS A 548 35.40 -14.78 -40.27
CA LYS A 548 34.49 -15.92 -40.01
C LYS A 548 35.16 -16.97 -39.13
N TYR A 549 36.46 -17.22 -39.32
CA TYR A 549 37.25 -18.12 -38.48
C TYR A 549 37.36 -17.59 -37.04
N GLU A 550 37.67 -16.31 -36.85
CA GLU A 550 37.69 -15.66 -35.52
C GLU A 550 36.31 -15.65 -34.82
N ARG A 551 35.23 -15.76 -35.59
CA ARG A 551 33.86 -15.88 -35.08
C ARG A 551 33.43 -17.32 -34.79
N GLY A 552 34.24 -18.31 -35.18
CA GLY A 552 33.92 -19.73 -35.04
C GLY A 552 32.88 -20.24 -36.06
N ASP A 553 32.69 -19.54 -37.18
CA ASP A 553 31.70 -19.88 -38.22
C ASP A 553 32.27 -20.83 -39.31
N VAL A 554 33.50 -21.31 -39.14
CA VAL A 554 34.20 -22.22 -40.09
C VAL A 554 34.66 -23.46 -39.33
N GLU A 555 34.19 -24.63 -39.75
CA GLU A 555 34.64 -25.93 -39.22
C GLU A 555 35.54 -26.61 -40.25
N LEU A 556 36.62 -27.24 -39.79
CA LEU A 556 37.50 -28.06 -40.63
C LEU A 556 37.00 -29.51 -40.57
N ASN A 557 36.73 -30.11 -41.72
CA ASN A 557 36.43 -31.55 -41.77
C ASN A 557 37.70 -32.36 -41.49
N ALA A 558 37.56 -33.66 -41.20
CA ALA A 558 38.69 -34.56 -40.92
C ALA A 558 39.72 -34.64 -42.08
N ASP A 559 39.32 -34.30 -43.30
CA ASP A 559 40.18 -34.25 -44.49
C ASP A 559 40.84 -32.88 -44.73
N GLY A 560 40.76 -31.95 -43.75
CA GLY A 560 41.45 -30.65 -43.80
C GLY A 560 40.78 -29.57 -44.66
N THR A 561 39.64 -29.86 -45.30
CA THR A 561 38.89 -28.88 -46.10
C THR A 561 37.97 -28.00 -45.22
N PRO A 562 37.95 -26.67 -45.43
CA PRO A 562 37.15 -25.74 -44.63
C PRO A 562 35.69 -25.67 -45.09
N LYS A 563 34.74 -25.99 -44.19
CA LYS A 563 33.29 -25.84 -44.43
C LYS A 563 32.74 -24.63 -43.67
N VAL A 564 32.20 -23.67 -44.42
CA VAL A 564 31.61 -22.45 -43.85
C VAL A 564 30.14 -22.71 -43.51
N VAL A 565 29.83 -22.81 -42.22
CA VAL A 565 28.48 -23.14 -41.75
C VAL A 565 27.61 -21.86 -41.65
N SER A 566 26.36 -21.94 -42.10
CA SER A 566 25.45 -20.78 -42.05
C SER A 566 24.84 -20.59 -40.65
N LYS A 567 24.53 -19.35 -40.25
CA LYS A 567 23.93 -19.02 -38.92
C LYS A 567 22.67 -19.83 -38.57
N LYS A 568 21.93 -20.34 -39.56
CA LYS A 568 20.73 -21.18 -39.35
C LYS A 568 21.10 -22.61 -38.92
N GLU A 569 22.22 -23.14 -39.38
CA GLU A 569 22.68 -24.50 -39.07
C GLU A 569 23.34 -24.54 -37.69
N LEU A 570 24.12 -23.53 -37.33
CA LEU A 570 24.69 -23.38 -35.98
C LEU A 570 23.61 -23.37 -34.89
N LYS A 571 22.45 -22.76 -35.18
CA LYS A 571 21.30 -22.70 -34.25
C LYS A 571 20.56 -24.04 -34.16
N LYS A 572 20.61 -24.87 -35.21
CA LYS A 572 20.07 -26.25 -35.19
C LYS A 572 20.99 -27.18 -34.40
N LEU A 573 22.31 -27.08 -34.57
CA LEU A 573 23.29 -27.88 -33.83
C LEU A 573 23.28 -27.56 -32.32
N ARG A 574 23.17 -26.27 -31.95
CA ARG A 574 22.99 -25.86 -30.54
C ARG A 574 21.71 -26.41 -29.92
N LYS A 575 20.59 -26.41 -30.66
CA LYS A 575 19.32 -27.00 -30.19
C LYS A 575 19.40 -28.53 -30.06
N ALA A 576 20.17 -29.19 -30.91
CA ALA A 576 20.37 -30.64 -30.83
C ALA A 576 21.25 -31.02 -29.62
N ALA A 577 22.30 -30.23 -29.33
CA ALA A 577 23.15 -30.42 -28.16
C ALA A 577 22.38 -30.18 -26.84
N GLU A 578 21.58 -29.10 -26.75
CA GLU A 578 20.70 -28.84 -25.59
C GLU A 578 19.63 -29.92 -25.37
N ALA A 579 19.19 -30.60 -26.45
CA ALA A 579 18.23 -31.70 -26.37
C ALA A 579 18.89 -33.01 -25.91
N ALA A 580 20.17 -33.22 -26.23
CA ALA A 580 20.95 -34.37 -25.76
C ALA A 580 21.33 -34.22 -24.28
N GLU A 581 21.65 -33.01 -23.81
CA GLU A 581 21.97 -32.71 -22.40
C GLU A 581 20.75 -32.83 -21.47
N LYS A 582 19.53 -32.59 -21.99
CA LYS A 582 18.28 -32.76 -21.24
C LYS A 582 17.75 -34.20 -21.20
N ALA A 583 18.34 -35.13 -21.96
CA ALA A 583 17.93 -36.53 -21.99
C ALA A 583 18.64 -37.41 -20.95
N THR A 584 19.67 -36.91 -20.27
CA THR A 584 20.51 -37.69 -19.33
C THR A 584 20.36 -37.31 -17.85
N ALA A 585 19.48 -36.36 -17.48
CA ALA A 585 19.25 -35.96 -16.09
C ALA A 585 17.85 -36.37 -15.58
N THR A 586 17.80 -37.64 -15.11
CA THR A 586 17.01 -38.17 -13.97
C THR A 586 15.45 -38.27 -14.02
N PRO A 587 14.85 -39.21 -13.25
CA PRO A 587 13.73 -40.04 -13.68
C PRO A 587 12.47 -39.95 -12.79
N THR A 588 11.48 -40.75 -13.18
CA THR A 588 10.31 -41.27 -12.42
C THR A 588 9.13 -40.33 -12.16
N LYS A 589 8.10 -40.49 -13.00
CA LYS A 589 6.70 -40.15 -12.72
C LYS A 589 5.89 -41.45 -12.76
N SER A 590 5.03 -41.64 -11.76
CA SER A 590 4.03 -42.71 -11.68
C SER A 590 3.00 -42.61 -12.83
N GLN A 591 2.54 -43.78 -13.25
CA GLN A 591 1.72 -44.09 -14.43
C GLN A 591 0.37 -43.38 -14.51
N PRO A 592 -0.19 -43.24 -15.73
CA PRO A 592 -1.61 -43.39 -15.99
C PRO A 592 -1.89 -44.62 -16.89
N ALA A 593 -3.04 -45.26 -16.65
CA ALA A 593 -3.56 -46.39 -17.42
C ALA A 593 -4.39 -45.95 -18.65
N GLU A 594 -4.48 -46.91 -19.56
CA GLU A 594 -4.95 -46.99 -20.95
C GLU A 594 -6.40 -46.61 -21.31
N GLU A 595 -6.60 -46.64 -22.66
CA GLU A 595 -7.83 -46.87 -23.45
C GLU A 595 -8.50 -45.61 -24.04
N THR A 596 -8.94 -45.53 -25.31
CA THR A 596 -8.96 -46.42 -26.48
C THR A 596 -9.23 -45.61 -27.77
N GLU A 597 -8.99 -46.29 -28.89
CA GLU A 597 -9.11 -46.01 -30.34
C GLU A 597 -10.23 -45.12 -30.92
N GLY A 598 -9.98 -44.58 -32.14
CA GLY A 598 -11.06 -44.21 -33.07
C GLY A 598 -10.67 -43.47 -34.38
N LYS A 599 -10.17 -44.21 -35.39
CA LYS A 599 -10.27 -44.10 -36.88
C LYS A 599 -11.05 -42.89 -37.50
N LYS A 600 -10.82 -42.35 -38.72
CA LYS A 600 -10.05 -42.70 -39.94
C LYS A 600 -10.23 -41.53 -40.97
N LYS A 601 -9.12 -41.11 -41.59
CA LYS A 601 -8.87 -40.97 -43.06
C LYS A 601 -9.91 -40.26 -43.98
N ARG A 602 -9.46 -39.15 -44.63
CA ARG A 602 -9.12 -39.01 -46.09
C ARG A 602 -10.31 -38.53 -46.95
N LYS A 603 -10.20 -37.74 -48.03
CA LYS A 603 -9.13 -37.06 -48.80
C LYS A 603 -9.84 -36.18 -49.87
N HIS A 604 -9.20 -35.08 -50.32
CA HIS A 604 -9.13 -34.53 -51.70
C HIS A 604 -10.43 -34.22 -52.49
N ASP A 605 -10.53 -33.24 -53.39
CA ASP A 605 -9.53 -32.44 -54.09
C ASP A 605 -10.19 -31.21 -54.78
N SER A 606 -9.35 -30.20 -55.09
CA SER A 606 -9.31 -29.28 -56.26
C SER A 606 -10.60 -28.72 -56.92
N ASP A 607 -10.65 -27.52 -57.50
CA ASP A 607 -9.67 -26.44 -57.73
C ASP A 607 -10.41 -25.14 -58.15
N ASP A 608 -9.69 -24.05 -57.95
CA ASP A 608 -9.60 -22.83 -58.77
C ASP A 608 -10.65 -21.69 -58.78
N GLU A 609 -10.18 -20.62 -58.11
CA GLU A 609 -9.88 -19.28 -58.65
C GLU A 609 -10.87 -18.11 -58.55
N ALA A 610 -10.24 -16.96 -58.32
CA ALA A 610 -10.67 -15.56 -58.45
C ALA A 610 -11.44 -14.92 -57.27
N THR A 611 -10.66 -14.23 -56.42
CA THR A 611 -11.11 -13.03 -55.66
C THR A 611 -11.12 -11.79 -56.61
N PRO A 612 -11.58 -10.56 -56.26
CA PRO A 612 -12.02 -10.02 -54.94
C PRO A 612 -13.22 -9.01 -54.93
N LYS A 613 -13.70 -8.70 -53.70
CA LYS A 613 -14.29 -7.43 -53.19
C LYS A 613 -15.31 -6.62 -54.02
N LYS A 614 -16.53 -6.40 -53.46
CA LYS A 614 -17.01 -5.07 -52.99
C LYS A 614 -18.41 -5.09 -52.34
N GLU A 615 -18.54 -4.17 -51.39
CA GLU A 615 -19.71 -3.80 -50.59
C GLU A 615 -20.90 -3.26 -51.41
N LYS A 616 -22.12 -3.55 -50.94
CA LYS A 616 -23.25 -2.59 -50.74
C LYS A 616 -24.57 -3.36 -50.62
N LYS A 617 -25.24 -3.26 -49.48
CA LYS A 617 -26.71 -3.38 -49.40
C LYS A 617 -27.27 -2.69 -48.16
N GLN A 618 -27.70 -1.44 -48.33
CA GLN A 618 -28.79 -0.83 -47.58
C GLN A 618 -30.12 -1.33 -48.16
N LYS A 619 -31.10 -1.72 -47.32
CA LYS A 619 -32.52 -1.38 -47.55
C LYS A 619 -33.37 -1.56 -46.29
N LYS A 620 -34.04 -0.45 -45.96
CA LYS A 620 -35.05 -0.22 -44.91
C LYS A 620 -36.22 -1.23 -44.96
N LYS A 621 -36.70 -1.66 -43.79
CA LYS A 621 -38.03 -2.24 -43.57
C LYS A 621 -39.08 -1.12 -43.47
N LYS A 622 -40.16 -1.24 -44.27
CA LYS A 622 -41.42 -0.51 -44.13
C LYS A 622 -42.29 -1.19 -43.05
N ARG A 623 -42.94 -0.40 -42.18
CA ARG A 623 -44.16 -0.78 -41.45
C ARG A 623 -45.36 -0.37 -42.30
N HIS A 624 -46.34 -1.26 -42.41
CA HIS A 624 -47.65 -1.02 -43.01
C HIS A 624 -48.59 -0.39 -41.97
N SER A 625 -49.39 0.57 -42.45
CA SER A 625 -50.63 1.07 -41.87
C SER A 625 -51.81 0.29 -42.47
N GLU A 626 -52.81 -0.05 -41.65
CA GLU A 626 -54.25 0.25 -41.80
C GLU A 626 -55.12 -0.71 -40.96
N ALA A 627 -56.19 -0.12 -40.41
CA ALA A 627 -57.19 -0.61 -39.45
C ALA A 627 -56.82 -0.54 -37.97
#